data_AF-A0ABC8UK77-F1
#
_entry.id   AF-A0ABC8UK77-F1
#
_cell.length_a   1.000
_cell.length_b   1.000
_cell.length_c   1.000
_cell.angle_alpha   90.00
_cell.angle_beta   90.00
_cell.angle_gamma   90.00
#
_symmetry.space_group_name_H-M   'P 1'
#
loop_
_entity.id
_entity.type
_entity.pdbx_description
1 polymer ?
#
loop_
_entity_poly.entity_id
_entity_poly.type
_entity_poly.pdbx_seq_one_letter_code
_entity_poly.pdbx_strand_id
1 'polypeptide(L)'
;PNRPKLRVSQIPWLTIPFDDDNEMYCNVYSLLEKKVCTFELPEARGNCYCGSSNGWLVKFEDGLELHLLNPFTMVEISLPTISTFPNVLEYQAEKHGEEYTIVRQGRCPGTVSTSNSRGFHN
;
A
#
# COMPACT_ATOMS: atom_id res chain seq x y z
N PRO A 1 -32.59 14.01 -8.42
CA PRO A 1 -31.34 13.31 -8.82
C PRO A 1 -30.88 12.36 -7.70
N ASN A 2 -31.17 11.08 -7.85
CA ASN A 2 -30.94 10.08 -6.81
C ASN A 2 -29.50 9.55 -6.87
N ARG A 3 -28.72 9.84 -5.83
CA ARG A 3 -27.46 9.14 -5.56
C ARG A 3 -27.76 7.68 -5.15
N PRO A 4 -26.99 6.68 -5.62
CA PRO A 4 -27.19 5.29 -5.21
C PRO A 4 -27.01 5.16 -3.70
N LYS A 5 -27.99 4.55 -3.03
CA LYS A 5 -27.92 4.21 -1.61
C LYS A 5 -26.90 3.08 -1.44
N LEU A 6 -25.73 3.38 -0.86
CA LEU A 6 -24.72 2.40 -0.45
C LEU A 6 -25.29 1.49 0.64
N ARG A 7 -25.85 0.34 0.27
CA ARG A 7 -26.24 -0.72 1.21
C ARG A 7 -26.04 -2.11 0.61
N VAL A 8 -24.82 -2.62 0.72
CA VAL A 8 -24.55 -4.06 0.86
C VAL A 8 -23.38 -4.17 1.85
N SER A 9 -23.49 -5.09 2.80
CA SER A 9 -22.59 -5.24 3.95
C SER A 9 -21.13 -5.33 3.53
N GLN A 10 -20.28 -4.53 4.20
CA GLN A 10 -18.84 -4.38 4.01
C GLN A 10 -18.08 -5.66 4.38
N ILE A 11 -18.21 -6.71 3.57
CA ILE A 11 -17.31 -7.84 3.66
C ILE A 11 -16.00 -7.39 2.98
N PRO A 12 -14.89 -7.28 3.73
CA PRO A 12 -13.63 -6.85 3.15
C PRO A 12 -13.20 -7.85 2.08
N TRP A 13 -12.74 -7.34 0.95
CA TRP A 13 -12.04 -8.16 -0.02
C TRP A 13 -10.57 -8.19 0.35
N LEU A 14 -9.98 -9.38 0.26
CA LEU A 14 -8.57 -9.57 0.57
C LEU A 14 -7.77 -9.45 -0.72
N THR A 15 -6.92 -8.44 -0.83
CA THR A 15 -5.96 -8.33 -1.93
C THR A 15 -4.97 -9.48 -1.86
N ILE A 16 -4.82 -10.22 -2.96
CA ILE A 16 -3.86 -11.31 -3.10
C ILE A 16 -2.58 -10.71 -3.69
N PRO A 17 -1.39 -11.09 -3.20
CA PRO A 17 -0.11 -10.63 -3.76
C PRO A 17 -0.08 -10.84 -5.29
N PHE A 18 0.44 -9.85 -6.00
CA PHE A 18 0.65 -9.92 -7.45
C PHE A 18 1.69 -11.00 -7.75
N ASP A 19 1.46 -11.79 -8.80
CA ASP A 19 2.50 -12.62 -9.40
C ASP A 19 3.24 -11.74 -10.42
N ASP A 20 4.57 -11.76 -10.40
CA ASP A 20 5.42 -10.86 -11.20
C ASP A 20 5.14 -10.96 -12.72
N ASP A 21 4.56 -12.08 -13.18
CA ASP A 21 4.27 -12.31 -14.59
C ASP A 21 3.00 -11.61 -15.09
N ASN A 22 2.16 -11.03 -14.22
CA ASN A 22 0.87 -10.45 -14.61
C ASN A 22 0.58 -9.08 -13.99
N GLU A 23 1.49 -8.13 -14.24
CA GLU A 23 1.47 -6.76 -13.72
C GLU A 23 0.24 -5.90 -14.10
N MET A 24 -0.69 -6.39 -14.93
CA MET A 24 -1.84 -5.61 -15.41
C MET A 24 -3.14 -5.90 -14.65
N TYR A 25 -3.14 -6.88 -13.74
CA TYR A 25 -4.35 -7.32 -13.07
C TYR A 25 -4.14 -7.38 -11.55
N CYS A 26 -5.18 -7.00 -10.82
CA CYS A 26 -5.25 -7.18 -9.38
C CYS A 26 -6.21 -8.32 -9.05
N ASN A 27 -5.74 -9.24 -8.19
CA ASN A 27 -6.54 -10.33 -7.68
C ASN A 27 -7.05 -10.00 -6.28
N VAL A 28 -8.36 -10.10 -6.09
CA VAL A 28 -9.00 -9.93 -4.78
C VAL A 28 -9.85 -11.14 -4.46
N TYR A 29 -9.73 -11.65 -3.24
CA TYR A 29 -10.58 -12.71 -2.74
C TYR A 29 -11.85 -12.12 -2.10
N SER A 30 -13.00 -12.47 -2.64
CA SER A 30 -14.30 -12.15 -2.05
C SER A 30 -14.64 -13.21 -1.00
N LEU A 31 -14.64 -12.83 0.28
CA LEU A 31 -15.06 -13.73 1.36
C LEU A 31 -16.56 -14.11 1.26
N LEU A 32 -17.38 -13.24 0.66
CA LEU A 32 -18.81 -13.48 0.47
C LEU A 32 -19.04 -14.58 -0.57
N GLU A 33 -18.38 -14.46 -1.71
CA GLU A 33 -18.57 -15.35 -2.85
C GLU A 33 -17.59 -16.54 -2.82
N LYS A 34 -16.65 -16.53 -1.87
CA LYS A 34 -15.58 -17.52 -1.69
C LYS A 34 -14.79 -17.77 -2.97
N LYS A 35 -14.54 -16.71 -3.73
CA LYS A 35 -13.89 -16.78 -5.04
C LYS A 35 -12.87 -15.67 -5.23
N VAL A 36 -11.91 -15.92 -6.11
CA VAL A 36 -10.99 -14.89 -6.61
C VAL A 36 -11.70 -14.13 -7.72
N CYS A 37 -11.70 -12.81 -7.60
CA CYS A 37 -12.09 -11.88 -8.64
C CYS A 37 -10.83 -11.20 -9.17
N THR A 38 -10.71 -11.13 -10.49
CA THR A 38 -9.61 -10.44 -11.16
C THR A 38 -10.19 -9.23 -11.87
N PHE A 39 -9.54 -8.08 -11.75
CA PHE A 39 -9.87 -6.89 -12.51
C PHE A 39 -8.61 -6.24 -13.06
N GLU A 40 -8.75 -5.54 -14.17
CA GLU A 40 -7.66 -4.79 -14.78
C GLU A 40 -7.28 -3.64 -13.85
N LEU A 41 -5.99 -3.56 -13.53
CA LEU A 41 -5.37 -2.45 -12.82
C LEU A 41 -4.12 -2.06 -13.61
N PRO A 42 -4.26 -1.33 -14.72
CA PRO A 42 -3.12 -0.90 -15.53
C PRO A 42 -2.06 -0.15 -14.72
N GLU A 43 -2.48 0.58 -13.69
CA GLU A 43 -1.65 1.29 -12.72
C GLU A 43 -0.82 0.35 -11.84
N ALA A 44 -1.02 -0.97 -11.90
CA ALA A 44 -0.16 -1.92 -11.20
C ALA A 44 1.18 -2.17 -11.89
N ARG A 45 1.30 -1.85 -13.18
CA ARG A 45 2.55 -2.03 -13.93
C ARG A 45 3.65 -1.12 -13.42
N GLY A 46 4.80 -1.71 -13.10
CA GLY A 46 5.97 -0.99 -12.59
C GLY A 46 5.77 -0.32 -11.22
N ASN A 47 4.67 -0.58 -10.51
CA ASN A 47 4.36 0.07 -9.24
C ASN A 47 4.39 -0.91 -8.08
N CYS A 48 5.02 -0.50 -6.98
CA CYS A 48 5.08 -1.30 -5.77
C CYS A 48 3.90 -0.95 -4.84
N TYR A 49 3.09 -1.94 -4.46
CA TYR A 49 2.04 -1.73 -3.45
C TYR A 49 2.48 -2.28 -2.09
N CYS A 50 2.53 -1.41 -1.08
CA CYS A 50 3.07 -1.75 0.24
C CYS A 50 1.99 -1.88 1.33
N GLY A 51 0.71 -1.67 1.00
CA GLY A 51 -0.37 -1.81 1.98
C GLY A 51 -1.75 -1.54 1.42
N SER A 52 -2.77 -1.78 2.25
CA SER A 52 -4.15 -1.43 1.94
C SER A 52 -4.93 -1.04 3.21
N SER A 53 -5.88 -0.12 3.06
CA SER A 53 -6.81 0.25 4.13
C SER A 53 -8.08 0.91 3.56
N ASN A 54 -9.25 0.61 4.14
CA ASN A 54 -10.52 1.25 3.79
C ASN A 54 -10.86 1.28 2.28
N GLY A 55 -10.42 0.27 1.51
CA GLY A 55 -10.64 0.20 0.06
C GLY A 55 -9.62 0.97 -0.79
N TRP A 56 -8.53 1.42 -0.19
CA TRP A 56 -7.41 2.07 -0.86
C TRP A 56 -6.16 1.19 -0.79
N LEU A 57 -5.35 1.24 -1.83
CA LEU A 57 -4.02 0.65 -1.91
C LEU A 57 -2.98 1.76 -1.70
N VAL A 58 -1.91 1.46 -0.96
CA VAL A 58 -0.75 2.33 -0.85
C VAL A 58 0.23 1.95 -1.95
N LYS A 59 0.37 2.83 -2.92
CA LYS A 59 1.32 2.75 -4.04
C LYS A 59 2.59 3.52 -3.65
N PHE A 60 3.74 2.93 -3.94
CA PHE A 60 5.06 3.51 -3.79
C PHE A 60 5.70 3.62 -5.17
N GLU A 61 6.04 4.84 -5.56
CA GLU A 61 6.66 5.18 -6.84
C GLU A 61 8.15 5.51 -6.64
N ASP A 62 8.93 5.42 -7.71
CA ASP A 62 10.35 5.76 -7.69
C ASP A 62 10.54 7.19 -7.18
N GLY A 63 11.46 7.38 -6.23
CA GLY A 63 11.73 8.70 -5.65
C GLY A 63 10.95 9.06 -4.39
N LEU A 64 10.42 8.07 -3.65
CA LEU A 64 9.77 8.22 -2.33
C LEU A 64 8.38 8.84 -2.34
N GLU A 65 7.76 8.89 -3.52
CA GLU A 65 6.39 9.35 -3.66
C GLU A 65 5.42 8.23 -3.27
N LEU A 66 4.44 8.62 -2.46
CA LEU A 66 3.42 7.72 -1.93
C LEU A 66 2.07 8.17 -2.47
N HIS A 67 1.25 7.22 -2.86
CA HIS A 67 -0.08 7.48 -3.40
C HIS A 67 -1.09 6.52 -2.78
N LEU A 68 -2.30 7.03 -2.54
CA LEU A 68 -3.47 6.20 -2.28
C LEU A 68 -4.22 6.00 -3.59
N LEU A 69 -4.30 4.75 -4.04
CA LEU A 69 -5.06 4.36 -5.22
C LEU A 69 -6.34 3.64 -4.79
N ASN A 70 -7.48 4.05 -5.33
CA ASN A 70 -8.69 3.26 -5.25
C ASN A 70 -8.81 2.36 -6.49
N PRO A 71 -8.63 1.03 -6.36
CA PRO A 71 -8.55 0.13 -7.51
C PRO A 71 -9.86 -0.04 -8.30
N PHE A 72 -11.00 0.43 -7.77
CA PHE A 72 -12.30 0.33 -8.43
C PHE A 72 -12.72 1.61 -9.16
N THR A 73 -12.24 2.75 -8.67
CA THR A 73 -12.58 4.06 -9.23
C THR A 73 -11.42 4.70 -9.97
N MET A 74 -10.22 4.12 -9.87
CA MET A 74 -8.94 4.67 -10.35
C MET A 74 -8.63 6.08 -9.83
N VAL A 75 -9.28 6.49 -8.72
CA VAL A 75 -8.97 7.74 -8.05
C VAL A 75 -7.64 7.58 -7.33
N GLU A 76 -6.72 8.51 -7.58
CA GLU A 76 -5.41 8.58 -6.96
C GLU A 76 -5.30 9.85 -6.10
N ILE A 77 -4.70 9.72 -4.92
CA ILE A 77 -4.44 10.82 -4.01
C ILE A 77 -2.96 10.77 -3.63
N SER A 78 -2.21 11.81 -3.98
CA SER A 78 -0.82 11.95 -3.55
C SER A 78 -0.77 12.10 -2.03
N LEU A 79 0.06 11.28 -1.40
CA LEU A 79 0.41 11.40 0.00
C LEU A 79 1.68 12.24 0.16
N PRO A 80 1.93 12.77 1.37
CA PRO A 80 3.22 13.31 1.70
C PRO A 80 4.33 12.28 1.44
N THR A 81 5.46 12.73 0.91
CA THR A 81 6.64 11.87 0.66
C THR A 81 7.11 11.23 1.95
N ILE A 82 7.78 10.07 1.87
CA ILE A 82 8.20 9.35 3.09
C ILE A 82 9.12 10.16 4.01
N SER A 83 9.86 11.12 3.43
CA SER A 83 10.73 12.06 4.14
C SER A 83 10.00 13.04 5.06
N THR A 84 8.68 13.20 4.88
CA THR A 84 7.86 14.09 5.72
C THR A 84 7.38 13.41 7.01
N PHE A 85 7.53 12.09 7.12
CA PHE A 85 7.09 11.35 8.29
C PHE A 85 8.07 11.59 9.44
N PRO A 86 7.59 12.01 10.62
CA PRO A 86 8.44 12.50 11.71
C PRO A 86 9.40 11.44 12.29
N ASN A 87 9.13 10.16 12.03
CA ASN A 87 9.92 9.05 12.54
C ASN A 87 10.91 8.51 11.51
N VAL A 88 10.91 9.02 10.27
CA VAL A 88 11.82 8.61 9.19
C VAL A 88 12.97 9.62 9.13
N LEU A 89 14.18 9.15 9.41
CA LEU A 89 15.39 9.97 9.35
C LEU A 89 16.00 9.97 7.96
N GLU A 90 16.01 8.82 7.30
CA GLU A 90 16.67 8.65 6.01
C GLU A 90 16.06 7.48 5.24
N TYR A 91 16.06 7.57 3.92
CA TYR A 91 15.80 6.47 3.02
C TYR A 91 16.96 6.30 2.02
N GLN A 92 17.41 5.06 1.84
CA GLN A 92 18.47 4.68 0.92
C GLN A 92 18.03 3.46 0.10
N ALA A 93 17.62 3.69 -1.15
CA ALA A 93 17.09 2.65 -2.04
C ALA A 93 18.09 1.51 -2.26
N GLU A 94 19.38 1.82 -2.29
CA GLU A 94 20.47 0.86 -2.47
C GLU A 94 20.63 -0.13 -1.30
N LYS A 95 20.07 0.16 -0.11
CA LYS A 95 20.16 -0.71 1.07
C LYS A 95 19.01 -1.71 1.13
N HIS A 96 18.95 -2.62 0.16
CA HIS A 96 17.94 -3.68 0.13
C HIS A 96 17.83 -4.41 1.48
N GLY A 97 16.66 -4.37 2.11
CA GLY A 97 16.43 -4.97 3.43
C GLY A 97 16.68 -4.05 4.64
N GLU A 98 17.25 -2.86 4.42
CA GLU A 98 17.53 -1.83 5.41
C GLU A 98 17.33 -0.41 4.82
N GLU A 99 16.33 -0.26 3.93
CA GLU A 99 16.18 0.97 3.17
C GLU A 99 15.85 2.19 4.05
N TYR A 100 15.30 1.98 5.24
CA TYR A 100 14.81 3.04 6.12
C TYR A 100 15.65 3.17 7.39
N THR A 101 16.02 4.38 7.75
CA THR A 101 16.48 4.72 9.10
C THR A 101 15.33 5.38 9.85
N ILE A 102 14.87 4.76 10.94
CA ILE A 102 13.74 5.27 11.73
C ILE A 102 14.10 5.47 13.20
N VAL A 103 13.47 6.48 13.83
CA VAL A 103 13.50 6.66 15.29
C VAL A 103 12.29 5.96 15.88
N ARG A 104 12.51 5.00 16.78
CA ARG A 104 11.41 4.36 17.50
C ARG A 104 10.95 5.24 18.66
N GLN A 105 9.67 5.59 18.67
CA GLN A 105 9.03 6.17 19.84
C GLN A 105 8.65 5.03 20.82
N GLY A 106 9.54 4.72 21.76
CA GLY A 106 9.38 3.64 22.75
C GLY A 106 10.18 3.87 24.03
N ARG A 107 10.19 2.89 24.96
CA ARG A 107 10.71 2.98 26.35
C ARG A 107 12.12 3.58 26.53
N CYS A 108 12.92 3.65 25.47
CA CYS A 108 14.15 4.43 25.41
C CYS A 108 14.04 5.44 24.25
N PRO A 109 13.74 6.72 24.53
CA PRO A 109 13.75 7.76 23.50
C PRO A 109 15.11 7.81 22.80
N GLY A 110 15.13 7.82 21.46
CA GLY A 110 16.35 8.00 20.66
C GLY A 110 17.01 6.73 20.12
N THR A 111 16.39 5.55 20.27
CA THR A 111 16.88 4.35 19.56
C THR A 111 16.60 4.48 18.06
N VAL A 112 17.69 4.58 17.29
CA VAL A 112 17.68 4.52 15.82
C VAL A 112 17.77 3.07 15.39
N SER A 113 16.91 2.66 14.46
CA SER A 113 16.93 1.32 13.87
C SER A 113 16.76 1.39 12.37
N THR A 114 17.45 0.51 11.65
CA THR A 114 17.22 0.27 10.22
C THR A 114 16.02 -0.66 10.05
N SER A 115 15.22 -0.44 9.00
CA SER A 115 14.09 -1.29 8.64
C SER A 115 13.92 -1.33 7.12
N ASN A 116 13.14 -2.29 6.63
CA ASN A 116 12.76 -2.36 5.22
C ASN A 116 11.27 -2.10 5.03
N SER A 117 10.87 -1.95 3.78
CA SER A 117 9.46 -1.80 3.37
C SER A 117 8.56 -2.94 3.86
N ARG A 118 9.12 -4.14 4.12
CA ARG A 118 8.42 -5.31 4.65
C ARG A 118 8.42 -5.41 6.19
N GLY A 119 9.25 -4.61 6.87
CA GLY A 119 9.50 -4.65 8.32
C GLY A 119 8.51 -3.85 9.16
N PHE A 120 7.51 -3.24 8.53
CA PHE A 120 6.40 -2.57 9.22
C PHE A 120 5.31 -3.54 9.72
N HIS A 121 5.46 -4.84 9.47
CA HIS A 121 4.64 -5.86 10.13
C HIS A 121 5.29 -6.28 11.46
N ASN A 122 4.51 -6.10 12.53
CA ASN A 122 4.85 -6.28 13.95
C ASN A 122 5.74 -7.48 14.29
#